data_AF-A0A8X7U0B8-F1
#
_entry.id   AF-A0A8X7U0B8-F1
#
_cell.length_a   1.000
_cell.length_b   1.000
_cell.length_c   1.000
_cell.angle_alpha   90.00
_cell.angle_beta   90.00
_cell.angle_gamma   90.00
#
_symmetry.space_group_name_H-M   'P 1'
#
loop_
_entity.id
_entity.type
_entity.pdbx_description
1 polymer ?
#
loop_
_entity_poly.entity_id
_entity_poly.type
_entity_poly.pdbx_seq_one_letter_code
_entity_poly.pdbx_strand_id
1 'polypeptide(L)' 'MRALILYKQENQTKVINPPCGRAMSPDPCFHAPPFYDCKAKKGIDTGSVVPHVRHCEDISWGLKIV' A
#
# COMPACT_ATOMS: atom_id res chain seq x y z
N MET A 1 6.19 8.02 14.60
CA MET A 1 7.12 8.69 13.66
C MET A 1 6.88 8.12 12.27
N ARG A 2 6.77 8.92 11.21
CA ARG A 2 6.59 8.42 9.84
C ARG A 2 7.95 8.14 9.21
N ALA A 3 8.18 6.93 8.72
CA ALA A 3 9.45 6.52 8.12
C ALA A 3 9.63 7.09 6.71
N LEU A 4 10.88 7.13 6.22
CA LEU A 4 11.18 7.23 4.78
C LEU A 4 11.28 5.80 4.25
N ILE A 5 10.50 5.48 3.23
CA ILE A 5 10.41 4.17 2.61
C ILE A 5 11.30 4.17 1.37
N LEU A 6 12.29 3.29 1.33
CA LEU A 6 13.04 3.02 0.10
C LEU A 6 12.18 2.13 -0.81
N TYR A 7 11.94 2.59 -2.04
CA TYR A 7 11.11 1.82 -2.96
C TYR A 7 11.85 0.57 -3.44
N LYS A 8 11.12 -0.55 -3.55
CA LYS A 8 11.65 -1.81 -4.05
C LYS A 8 12.13 -1.66 -5.49
N GLN A 9 13.35 -2.10 -5.79
CA GLN A 9 13.87 -2.18 -7.16
C GLN A 9 13.52 -3.53 -7.79
N GLU A 10 12.72 -3.55 -8.84
CA GLU A 10 12.30 -4.82 -9.48
C GLU A 10 13.35 -5.42 -10.42
N ASN A 11 14.10 -4.60 -11.15
CA ASN A 11 14.97 -5.09 -12.25
C ASN A 11 16.46 -4.82 -12.06
N GLN A 12 16.91 -4.38 -10.87
CA GLN A 12 18.30 -4.01 -10.54
C GLN A 12 19.00 -2.98 -11.47
N THR A 13 18.34 -2.56 -12.55
CA THR A 13 18.88 -1.74 -13.63
C THR A 13 18.21 -0.37 -13.71
N LYS A 14 17.01 -0.22 -13.11
CA LYS A 14 16.27 1.04 -13.09
C LYS A 14 16.07 1.48 -11.64
N VAL A 15 16.85 2.48 -11.22
CA VAL A 15 16.64 3.17 -9.95
C VAL A 15 15.34 3.96 -10.06
N ILE A 16 14.40 3.70 -9.14
CA ILE A 16 13.18 4.52 -9.03
C ILE A 16 13.62 5.91 -8.58
N ASN A 17 13.18 6.95 -9.30
CA ASN A 17 13.47 8.34 -8.98
C ASN A 17 12.14 9.06 -8.67
N PRO A 18 11.88 9.52 -7.44
CA PRO A 18 12.79 9.51 -6.28
C PRO A 18 13.02 8.10 -5.69
N PRO A 19 14.18 7.84 -5.04
CA PRO A 19 14.51 6.52 -4.50
C PRO A 19 13.76 6.18 -3.21
N CYS A 20 13.21 7.19 -2.54
CA CYS A 20 12.41 7.02 -1.34
C CYS A 20 11.24 8.02 -1.28
N GLY A 21 10.26 7.70 -0.46
CA GLY A 21 9.12 8.56 -0.15
C GLY A 21 8.80 8.55 1.34
N ARG A 22 8.13 9.60 1.83
CA ARG A 22 7.67 9.66 3.21
C ARG A 22 6.43 8.77 3.36
N ALA A 23 6.42 7.89 4.36
CA ALA A 23 5.25 7.09 4.70
C ALA A 23 4.07 7.99 5.09
N MET A 24 2.87 7.63 4.65
CA MET A 24 1.58 8.22 4.98
C MET A 24 1.26 8.11 6.46
N SER A 25 1.68 7.04 7.14
CA SER A 25 1.46 6.81 8.56
C SER A 25 2.55 5.92 9.17
N PRO A 26 2.64 5.83 10.51
CA PRO A 26 3.51 4.87 11.20
C PRO A 26 3.02 3.41 11.11
N ASP A 27 1.78 3.18 10.67
CA ASP A 27 1.16 1.86 10.68
C ASP A 27 1.81 0.90 9.67
N PRO A 28 1.91 -0.41 10.00
CA PRO A 28 2.47 -1.41 9.11
C PRO A 28 1.59 -1.63 7.88
N CYS A 29 2.21 -2.10 6.79
CA CYS A 29 1.47 -2.55 5.61
C CYS A 29 0.99 -3.99 5.79
N PHE A 30 -0.29 -4.25 5.54
CA PHE A 30 -0.84 -5.60 5.45
C PHE A 30 -0.68 -6.11 4.01
N HIS A 31 0.29 -7.01 3.79
CA HIS A 31 0.73 -7.44 2.45
C HIS A 31 -0.23 -8.38 1.71
N ALA A 32 -1.14 -9.05 2.41
CA ALA A 32 -2.08 -10.01 1.81
C ALA A 32 -3.53 -9.76 2.27
N PRO A 33 -4.08 -8.57 1.98
CA PRO A 33 -5.44 -8.24 2.37
C PRO A 33 -6.46 -8.94 1.45
N PRO A 34 -7.66 -9.23 1.96
CA PRO A 34 -8.75 -9.70 1.11
C PRO A 34 -9.31 -8.56 0.24
N PHE A 35 -9.61 -8.88 -1.02
CA PHE A 35 -10.24 -7.99 -2.00
C PHE A 35 -11.67 -8.42 -2.29
N TYR A 36 -12.55 -8.39 -1.28
CA TYR A 36 -13.89 -8.97 -1.39
C TYR A 36 -14.96 -8.16 -0.66
N ASP A 37 -16.05 -7.86 -1.36
CA ASP A 37 -17.28 -7.33 -0.78
C ASP A 37 -18.16 -8.50 -0.32
N CYS A 38 -18.26 -8.67 1.00
CA CYS A 38 -19.04 -9.74 1.61
C CYS A 38 -20.54 -9.68 1.27
N LYS A 39 -21.09 -8.47 1.08
CA LYS A 39 -22.53 -8.26 0.83
C LYS A 39 -22.87 -8.46 -0.64
N ALA A 40 -22.07 -7.89 -1.53
CA ALA A 40 -22.26 -8.05 -2.98
C ALA A 40 -21.70 -9.38 -3.52
N LYS A 41 -20.96 -10.12 -2.70
CA LYS A 41 -20.32 -11.41 -3.01
C LYS A 41 -19.40 -11.37 -4.23
N LYS A 42 -18.65 -10.27 -4.39
CA LYS A 42 -17.78 -10.04 -5.55
C LYS A 42 -16.47 -9.38 -5.12
N GLY A 43 -15.49 -9.42 -6.02
CA GLY A 43 -14.23 -8.69 -5.82
C GLY A 43 -14.46 -7.18 -5.72
N ILE A 44 -13.75 -6.54 -4.80
CA ILE A 44 -13.72 -5.08 -4.66
C ILE A 44 -12.33 -4.62 -4.24
N ASP A 45 -11.94 -3.42 -4.67
CA ASP A 45 -10.79 -2.74 -4.11
C ASP A 45 -11.11 -2.23 -2.70
N THR A 46 -10.62 -2.94 -1.69
CA THR A 46 -10.81 -2.60 -0.27
C THR A 46 -9.97 -1.38 0.16
N GLY A 47 -9.00 -0.94 -0.65
CA GLY A 47 -8.20 0.28 -0.42
C GLY A 47 -8.87 1.58 -0.86
N SER A 48 -10.05 1.52 -1.48
CA SER A 48 -10.81 2.70 -1.92
C SER A 48 -12.20 2.83 -1.26
N VAL A 49 -12.53 1.98 -0.29
CA VAL A 49 -13.85 1.97 0.37
C VAL A 49 -14.00 3.08 1.41
N VAL A 50 -12.95 3.35 2.19
CA VAL A 50 -12.96 4.36 3.27
C VAL A 50 -11.70 5.21 3.24
N PRO A 51 -11.72 6.48 3.69
CA PRO A 51 -10.59 7.37 3.53
C PRO A 51 -9.36 7.01 4.36
N HIS A 52 -9.54 6.31 5.49
CA HIS A 52 -8.50 5.94 6.45
C HIS A 52 -7.87 4.56 6.17
N VAL A 53 -8.30 3.85 5.13
CA VAL A 53 -7.65 2.63 4.63
C VAL A 53 -7.19 2.91 3.21
N ARG A 54 -5.89 2.81 2.96
CA ARG A 54 -5.29 3.10 1.65
C ARG A 54 -4.30 2.02 1.25
N HIS A 55 -4.02 1.92 -0.04
CA HIS A 55 -2.90 1.13 -0.54
C HIS A 55 -1.57 1.63 -0.02
N CYS A 56 -0.65 0.70 0.24
CA CYS A 56 0.67 1.03 0.77
C CYS A 56 1.59 1.63 -0.29
N GLU A 57 2.61 2.34 0.18
CA GLU A 57 3.61 3.04 -0.62
C GLU A 57 4.73 2.09 -1.11
N ASP A 58 4.94 0.99 -0.40
CA ASP A 58 5.98 -0.01 -0.64
C ASP A 58 5.50 -1.21 -1.46
N ILE A 59 4.24 -1.62 -1.29
CA ILE A 59 3.61 -2.74 -2.01
C ILE A 59 2.21 -2.35 -2.45
N SER A 60 2.00 -2.28 -3.76
CA SER A 60 0.82 -1.63 -4.36
C SER A 60 -0.51 -2.32 -4.05
N TRP A 61 -0.50 -3.62 -3.71
CA TRP A 61 -1.70 -4.38 -3.33
C TRP A 61 -1.89 -4.52 -1.82
N GLY A 62 -0.94 -4.06 -1.01
CA GLY A 62 -1.10 -4.07 0.45
C GLY A 62 -2.03 -2.95 0.91
N LEU A 63 -2.50 -3.02 2.16
CA LEU A 63 -3.33 -1.99 2.80
C LEU A 63 -2.75 -1.52 4.12
N LYS A 64 -2.96 -0.24 4.46
CA LYS A 64 -2.62 0.32 5.78
C LYS A 64 -3.60 1.40 6.23
N ILE A 65 -3.54 1.72 7.52
CA ILE A 65 -4.25 2.85 8.10
C ILE A 65 -3.47 4.14 7.84
N VAL A 66 -4.14 5.25 7.50
CA VAL A 66 -3.50 6.55 7.21
C VAL A 66 -3.95 7.69 8.10
#